data_AF-A0A542DCL5-F1
#
_entry.id   AF-A0A542DCL5-F1
#
_cell.length_a   1.000
_cell.length_b   1.000
_cell.length_c   1.000
_cell.angle_alpha   90.00
_cell.angle_beta   90.00
_cell.angle_gamma   90.00
#
_symmetry.space_group_name_H-M   'P 1'
#
loop_
_entity.id
_entity.type
_entity.pdbx_description
1 polymer ?
#
loop_
_entity_poly.entity_id
_entity_poly.type
_entity_poly.pdbx_seq_one_letter_code
_entity_poly.pdbx_strand_id
1 'polypeptide(L)'
;MVSASLSGPEERRCTYGHEWVAAREGVGEPFGEVEWTTSIPESCAPVGGDILAVDDAVAESPELINSDPYGEGRLIDIRMGDPASRDELLDAEAHQRVIGCRTGGGRAEPLRR
;
A
#
# COMPACT_ATOMS: atom_id res chain seq x y z
N MET A 1 4.56 -10.64 -13.78
CA MET A 1 3.59 -11.32 -12.92
C MET A 1 3.85 -10.76 -11.55
N VAL A 2 2.95 -9.89 -11.07
CA VAL A 2 3.05 -9.31 -9.73
C VAL A 2 2.35 -10.30 -8.80
N SER A 3 2.89 -10.57 -7.63
CA SER A 3 2.23 -11.41 -6.62
C SER A 3 2.38 -10.68 -5.29
N ALA A 4 1.29 -10.49 -4.56
CA ALA A 4 1.34 -9.86 -3.24
C ALA A 4 1.23 -10.93 -2.16
N SER A 5 2.23 -11.05 -1.28
CA SER A 5 2.23 -11.97 -0.15
C SER A 5 2.43 -11.17 1.14
N LEU A 6 1.49 -11.25 2.08
CA LEU A 6 1.58 -10.55 3.36
C LEU A 6 2.44 -11.33 4.36
N SER A 7 3.44 -10.68 4.96
CA SER A 7 4.40 -11.31 5.88
C SER A 7 4.32 -10.57 7.22
N GLY A 8 3.63 -11.17 8.19
CA GLY A 8 3.51 -10.68 9.56
C GLY A 8 4.18 -11.63 10.56
N PRO A 9 4.33 -11.23 11.84
CA PRO A 9 4.99 -12.04 12.86
C PRO A 9 4.34 -13.43 12.97
N GLU A 10 5.21 -14.43 13.07
CA GLU A 10 5.03 -15.88 12.91
C GLU A 10 3.86 -16.55 13.69
N GLU A 11 3.15 -15.83 14.54
CA GLU A 11 1.95 -16.29 15.25
C GLU A 11 0.61 -15.92 14.56
N ARG A 12 0.64 -15.24 13.41
CA ARG A 12 -0.57 -14.69 12.75
C ARG A 12 -0.79 -15.20 11.33
N ARG A 13 -0.39 -16.45 11.07
CA ARG A 13 -0.55 -17.09 9.77
C ARG A 13 -2.02 -17.43 9.50
N CYS A 14 -2.63 -16.74 8.53
CA CYS A 14 -3.80 -17.25 7.84
C CYS A 14 -3.39 -18.53 7.08
N THR A 15 -3.78 -19.69 7.60
CA THR A 15 -3.93 -20.89 6.78
C THR A 15 -5.18 -20.72 5.93
N TYR A 16 -5.02 -20.73 4.60
CA TYR A 16 -6.01 -21.12 3.59
C TYR A 16 -7.48 -21.19 4.10
N GLY A 17 -8.22 -20.08 4.03
CA GLY A 17 -9.63 -20.03 4.43
C GLY A 17 -10.03 -18.80 5.25
N HIS A 18 -10.13 -17.64 4.60
CA HIS A 18 -11.12 -16.58 4.83
C HIS A 18 -11.51 -16.17 6.27
N GLU A 19 -10.57 -15.99 7.20
CA GLU A 19 -10.81 -15.16 8.39
C GLU A 19 -9.55 -14.35 8.72
N TRP A 20 -9.54 -13.07 8.31
CA TRP A 20 -8.46 -12.14 8.65
C TRP A 20 -8.57 -11.77 10.12
N VAL A 21 -7.62 -12.23 10.94
CA VAL A 21 -7.47 -11.71 12.31
C VAL A 21 -6.93 -10.29 12.18
N ALA A 22 -7.61 -9.32 12.76
CA ALA A 22 -7.19 -7.92 12.79
C ALA A 22 -5.73 -7.81 13.27
N ALA A 23 -4.80 -7.66 12.32
CA ALA A 23 -3.40 -7.47 12.60
C ALA A 23 -3.20 -6.00 12.92
N ARG A 24 -2.61 -5.72 14.09
CA ARG A 24 -2.29 -4.37 14.51
C ARG A 24 -0.86 -4.09 14.10
N GLU A 25 -0.69 -3.24 13.10
CA GLU A 25 0.61 -2.82 12.60
C GLU A 25 0.91 -1.39 13.08
N GLY A 26 2.16 -1.13 13.42
CA GLY A 26 2.68 0.21 13.68
C GLY A 26 2.99 0.98 12.41
N VAL A 27 3.14 2.30 12.54
CA VAL A 27 3.56 3.17 11.43
C VAL A 27 4.93 2.70 10.92
N GLY A 28 5.02 2.39 9.63
CA GLY A 28 6.25 1.94 8.99
C GLY A 28 6.56 0.46 9.15
N GLU A 29 5.75 -0.32 9.88
CA GLU A 29 5.94 -1.77 9.99
C GLU A 29 5.56 -2.46 8.67
N PRO A 30 6.35 -3.48 8.23
CA PRO A 30 6.04 -4.24 7.04
C PRO A 30 4.80 -5.10 7.27
N PHE A 31 3.78 -4.93 6.43
CA PHE A 31 2.58 -5.76 6.47
C PHE A 31 2.57 -6.81 5.35
N GLY A 32 3.40 -6.62 4.32
CA GLY A 32 3.50 -7.54 3.21
C GLY A 32 4.54 -7.21 2.18
N GLU A 33 4.50 -7.93 1.08
CA GLU A 33 5.52 -7.92 0.05
C GLU A 33 4.84 -7.96 -1.31
N VAL A 34 5.30 -7.10 -2.23
CA VAL A 34 4.80 -7.08 -3.61
C VAL A 34 5.93 -7.53 -4.51
N GLU A 35 5.79 -8.72 -5.09
CA GLU A 35 6.80 -9.31 -5.95
C GLU A 35 6.75 -8.69 -7.35
N TRP A 36 7.89 -8.20 -7.82
CA TRP A 36 8.09 -7.80 -9.21
C TRP A 36 9.22 -8.62 -9.84
N THR A 37 9.28 -8.66 -11.17
CA THR A 37 10.29 -9.42 -11.92
C THR A 37 11.74 -9.11 -11.52
N THR A 38 12.01 -7.91 -11.02
CA THR A 38 13.38 -7.43 -10.75
C THR A 38 13.62 -7.14 -9.28
N SER A 39 12.57 -6.96 -8.50
CA SER A 39 12.70 -6.58 -7.10
C SER A 39 11.47 -7.01 -6.34
N ILE A 40 11.69 -7.31 -5.07
CA ILE A 40 10.66 -7.73 -4.15
C ILE A 40 10.71 -6.74 -2.97
N PRO A 41 10.08 -5.56 -3.10
CA PRO A 41 9.97 -4.60 -2.02
C PRO A 41 8.96 -5.03 -0.95
N GLU A 42 9.35 -4.79 0.30
CA GLU A 42 8.45 -4.81 1.45
C GLU A 42 7.48 -3.60 1.38
N SER A 43 6.22 -3.87 1.67
CA SER A 43 5.15 -2.88 1.80
C SER A 43 4.96 -2.55 3.27
N CYS A 44 5.25 -1.29 3.63
CA CYS A 44 5.11 -0.78 4.99
C CYS A 44 3.79 -0.06 5.19
N ALA A 45 3.22 -0.18 6.39
CA ALA A 45 1.96 0.48 6.74
C ALA A 45 2.17 2.01 6.85
N PRO A 46 1.40 2.84 6.13
CA PRO A 46 1.54 4.29 6.19
C PRO A 46 1.03 4.89 7.50
N VAL A 47 0.15 4.17 8.20
CA VAL A 47 -0.45 4.55 9.47
C VAL A 47 -0.53 3.34 10.39
N GLY A 48 -0.46 3.59 11.71
CA GLY A 48 -0.66 2.54 12.69
C GLY A 48 -2.14 2.23 12.87
N GLY A 49 -2.50 0.95 12.89
CA GLY A 49 -3.90 0.56 12.91
C GLY A 49 -4.14 -0.94 12.78
N ASP A 50 -5.41 -1.30 12.73
CA ASP A 50 -5.87 -2.67 12.56
C ASP A 50 -6.23 -2.93 11.09
N ILE A 51 -5.62 -3.93 10.46
CA ILE A 51 -5.99 -4.38 9.11
C ILE A 51 -7.36 -5.07 9.21
N LEU A 52 -8.35 -4.52 8.50
CA LEU A 52 -9.73 -5.02 8.51
C LEU A 52 -9.98 -6.06 7.43
N ALA A 53 -9.38 -5.87 6.25
CA ALA A 53 -9.55 -6.75 5.11
C ALA A 53 -8.37 -6.62 4.15
N VAL A 54 -8.19 -7.65 3.34
CA VAL A 54 -7.26 -7.69 2.21
C VAL A 54 -8.11 -7.92 0.97
N ASP A 55 -7.82 -7.21 -0.11
CA ASP A 55 -8.62 -7.31 -1.32
C ASP A 55 -8.19 -8.54 -2.14
N ASP A 56 -9.03 -9.57 -2.10
CA ASP A 56 -8.80 -10.83 -2.82
C ASP A 56 -8.76 -10.62 -4.35
N ALA A 57 -9.36 -9.55 -4.88
CA ALA A 57 -9.36 -9.26 -6.31
C ALA A 57 -7.93 -9.08 -6.87
N VAL A 58 -7.03 -8.51 -6.07
CA VAL A 58 -5.63 -8.34 -6.44
C VAL A 58 -4.85 -9.66 -6.35
N ALA A 59 -5.22 -10.56 -5.44
CA ALA A 59 -4.64 -11.89 -5.37
C ALA A 59 -5.00 -12.74 -6.60
N GLU A 60 -6.23 -12.61 -7.11
CA GLU A 60 -6.68 -13.28 -8.33
C GLU A 60 -6.19 -12.59 -9.61
N SER A 61 -6.12 -11.25 -9.60
CA SER A 61 -5.78 -10.41 -10.76
C SER A 61 -4.74 -9.35 -10.38
N PRO A 62 -3.46 -9.72 -10.29
CA PRO A 62 -2.40 -8.80 -9.85
C PRO A 62 -2.07 -7.67 -10.83
N GLU A 63 -2.58 -7.76 -12.06
CA GLU A 63 -2.53 -6.69 -13.06
C GLU A 63 -3.35 -5.45 -12.66
N LEU A 64 -4.30 -5.59 -11.74
CA LEU A 64 -5.09 -4.48 -11.19
C LEU A 64 -4.22 -3.46 -10.45
N ILE A 65 -3.15 -3.89 -9.78
CA ILE A 65 -2.18 -2.97 -9.12
C ILE A 65 -1.60 -1.96 -10.11
N ASN A 66 -1.43 -2.37 -11.37
CA ASN A 66 -0.87 -1.50 -12.41
C ASN A 66 -1.94 -0.71 -13.16
N SER A 67 -3.11 -1.32 -13.38
CA SER A 67 -4.16 -0.74 -14.22
C SER A 67 -5.08 0.21 -13.45
N ASP A 68 -5.40 -0.10 -12.20
CA ASP A 68 -6.31 0.68 -11.36
C ASP A 68 -5.86 0.73 -9.88
N PRO A 69 -4.69 1.33 -9.57
CA PRO A 69 -4.08 1.31 -8.24
C PRO A 69 -4.90 1.99 -7.13
N TYR A 70 -5.88 2.82 -7.48
CA TYR A 70 -6.71 3.56 -6.52
C TYR A 70 -8.16 3.04 -6.42
N GLY A 71 -8.55 2.08 -7.25
CA GLY A 71 -9.89 1.48 -7.25
C GLY A 71 -9.82 0.00 -6.89
N GLU A 72 -9.92 -0.87 -7.90
CA GLU A 72 -9.91 -2.34 -7.73
C GLU A 72 -8.52 -2.91 -7.40
N GLY A 73 -7.45 -2.12 -7.57
CA GLY A 73 -6.08 -2.47 -7.23
C GLY A 73 -5.67 -2.22 -5.77
N ARG A 74 -6.62 -2.02 -4.84
CA ARG A 74 -6.29 -1.81 -3.41
C ARG A 74 -5.67 -3.09 -2.84
N LEU A 75 -4.75 -2.96 -1.89
CA LEU A 75 -4.16 -4.12 -1.22
C LEU A 75 -4.91 -4.47 0.06
N ILE A 76 -5.13 -3.48 0.93
CA ILE A 76 -5.68 -3.67 2.26
C ILE A 76 -6.58 -2.50 2.67
N ASP A 77 -7.54 -2.79 3.53
CA ASP A 77 -8.33 -1.80 4.27
C ASP A 77 -7.82 -1.74 5.72
N ILE A 78 -7.41 -0.56 6.17
CA ILE A 78 -6.87 -0.35 7.53
C ILE A 78 -7.81 0.56 8.32
N ARG A 79 -8.15 0.14 9.54
CA ARG A 79 -8.70 1.03 10.55
C ARG A 79 -7.58 1.74 11.27
N MET A 80 -7.47 3.05 11.07
CA MET A 80 -6.54 3.89 11.82
C MET A 80 -6.81 3.78 13.32
N GLY A 81 -5.76 3.49 14.08
CA GLY A 81 -5.82 3.49 15.55
C GLY A 81 -5.92 4.91 16.11
N ASP A 82 -5.27 5.86 15.45
CA ASP A 82 -5.36 7.30 15.73
C ASP A 82 -5.73 8.07 14.45
N PRO A 83 -6.83 8.85 14.45
CA PRO A 83 -7.26 9.59 13.26
C PRO A 83 -6.39 10.82 12.97
N ALA A 84 -5.64 11.35 13.95
CA ALA A 84 -4.74 12.49 13.76
C ALA A 84 -3.47 12.10 13.00
N SER A 85 -3.11 10.81 12.94
CA SER A 85 -2.07 10.31 12.04
C SER A 85 -2.34 10.63 10.56
N ARG A 86 -3.57 10.96 10.18
CA ARG A 86 -3.88 11.45 8.83
C ARG A 86 -3.26 12.82 8.54
N ASP A 87 -3.09 13.67 9.54
CA ASP A 87 -2.49 15.00 9.39
C ASP A 87 -0.96 14.93 9.18
N GLU A 88 -0.35 13.79 9.50
CA GLU A 88 1.07 13.51 9.23
C GLU A 88 1.31 13.04 7.78
N LEU A 89 0.26 12.63 7.07
CA LEU A 89 0.35 12.19 5.69
C LEU A 89 0.43 13.38 4.72
N LEU A 90 1.09 13.15 3.59
CA LEU A 90 1.13 14.12 2.51
C LEU A 90 -0.23 14.19 1.81
N ASP A 91 -0.74 15.40 1.65
CA ASP A 91 -1.79 15.71 0.68
C ASP A 91 -1.29 15.45 -0.76
N ALA A 92 -2.23 15.35 -1.71
CA ALA A 92 -1.95 15.11 -3.12
C ALA A 92 -0.97 16.13 -3.73
N GLU A 93 -1.10 17.44 -3.45
CA GLU A 93 -0.19 18.46 -3.96
C GLU A 93 1.21 18.29 -3.36
N ALA A 94 1.29 18.08 -2.04
CA ALA A 94 2.56 17.84 -1.36
C ALA A 94 3.27 16.58 -1.89
N HIS A 95 2.53 15.50 -2.13
CA HIS A 95 3.06 14.26 -2.71
C HIS A 95 3.57 14.45 -4.14
N GLN A 96 2.81 15.16 -4.99
CA GLN A 96 3.25 15.52 -6.35
C GLN A 96 4.54 16.32 -6.36
N ARG A 97 4.70 17.25 -5.40
CA ARG A 97 5.95 18.02 -5.25
C ARG A 97 7.13 17.11 -4.90
N VAL A 98 6.96 16.12 -4.03
CA VAL A 98 8.04 15.17 -3.66
C VAL A 98 8.44 14.29 -4.84
N ILE A 99 7.47 13.81 -5.63
CA ILE A 99 7.74 13.02 -6.84
C ILE A 99 8.41 13.89 -7.92
N GLY A 100 7.84 15.06 -8.21
CA GLY A 100 8.35 15.98 -9.22
C GLY A 100 9.71 16.60 -8.88
N CYS A 101 10.01 16.79 -7.59
CA CYS A 101 11.30 17.33 -7.14
C CYS A 101 12.45 16.32 -7.27
N ARG A 102 12.17 15.01 -7.24
CA ARG A 102 13.20 13.97 -7.45
C ARG A 102 13.70 13.88 -8.89
N THR A 103 12.94 14.38 -9.86
CA THR A 103 13.35 14.44 -11.27
C THR A 103 13.94 15.82 -11.57
N GLY A 104 15.11 16.11 -10.98
CA GLY A 104 15.94 17.23 -11.41
C GLY A 104 16.48 16.99 -12.82
N GLY A 105 15.66 17.23 -13.84
CA GLY A 105 16.05 17.02 -15.23
C GLY A 105 14.91 16.98 -16.25
N GLY A 106 13.91 17.85 -16.18
CA GLY A 106 12.91 17.96 -17.25
C GLY A 106 11.85 19.00 -16.94
N ARG A 107 11.80 20.04 -17.76
CA ARG A 107 10.84 21.16 -17.73
C ARG A 107 9.47 20.75 -17.19
N ALA A 108 9.08 21.33 -16.06
CA ALA A 108 7.68 21.40 -15.65
C ALA A 108 6.92 22.13 -16.76
N GLU A 109 6.27 21.38 -17.65
CA GLU A 109 5.33 21.94 -18.60
C GLU A 109 4.07 22.28 -17.80
N PRO A 110 3.64 23.56 -17.74
CA PRO A 110 2.46 23.92 -16.99
C PRO A 110 1.26 23.25 -17.65
N LEU A 111 0.47 22.54 -16.83
CA LEU A 111 -0.83 21.99 -17.20
C LEU A 111 -1.60 23.05 -17.99
N ARG A 112 -1.76 22.85 -19.30
CA ARG A 112 -2.58 23.74 -20.13
C ARG A 112 -4.04 23.55 -19.71
N ARG A 113 -4.70 24.68 -19.47
CA ARG A 113 -6.16 24.79 -19.33
C ARG A 113 -6.88 24.20 -20.53
#